data_AF-A0A8D0DWL5-F1
#
_entry.id   AF-A0A8D0DWL5-F1
#
_cell.length_a   1.000
_cell.length_b   1.000
_cell.length_c   1.000
_cell.angle_alpha   90.00
_cell.angle_beta   90.00
_cell.angle_gamma   90.00
#
_symmetry.space_group_name_H-M   'P 1'
#
loop_
_entity.id
_entity.type
_entity.pdbx_description
1 polymer ?
#
loop_
_entity_poly.entity_id
_entity_poly.type
_entity_poly.pdbx_seq_one_letter_code
_entity_poly.pdbx_strand_id
1 'polypeptide(L)'
;VLINVWIKVIQLTLSIWTFRRLFDKPYCHGYPKQFCTLEYSPHCGSDSKTYSNKCFFCNAYIGGQVYQWACSHLGKGEVRDAC
;
A
#
# COMPACT_ATOMS: atom_id res chain seq x y z
N VAL A 1 3.04 -2.17 43.74
CA VAL A 1 2.98 -3.37 42.87
C VAL A 1 1.90 -3.25 41.80
N LEU A 2 0.63 -3.03 42.17
CA LEU A 2 -0.48 -2.90 41.20
C LEU A 2 -0.36 -1.71 40.23
N ILE A 3 0.11 -0.55 40.70
CA ILE A 3 0.37 0.65 39.85
C ILE A 3 1.44 0.36 38.79
N ASN A 4 2.54 -0.31 39.19
CA ASN A 4 3.64 -0.66 38.28
C ASN A 4 3.21 -1.71 37.24
N VAL A 5 2.28 -2.60 37.61
CA VAL A 5 1.65 -3.57 36.69
C VAL A 5 0.76 -2.83 35.69
N TRP A 6 -0.06 -1.88 36.15
CA TRP A 6 -0.92 -1.06 35.30
C TRP A 6 -0.15 -0.18 34.31
N ILE A 7 0.95 0.44 34.75
CA ILE A 7 1.82 1.26 33.89
C ILE A 7 2.45 0.40 32.77
N LYS A 8 2.88 -0.83 33.07
CA LYS A 8 3.41 -1.77 32.05
C LYS A 8 2.36 -2.19 31.03
N VAL A 9 1.11 -2.40 31.46
CA VAL A 9 -0.01 -2.74 30.55
C VAL A 9 -0.31 -1.59 29.58
N ILE A 10 -0.28 -0.34 30.07
CA ILE A 10 -0.47 0.85 29.23
C ILE A 10 0.68 1.01 28.22
N GLN A 11 1.93 0.79 28.62
CA GLN A 11 3.09 0.88 27.73
C GLN A 11 3.08 -0.17 26.59
N LEU A 12 2.65 -1.40 26.90
CA LEU A 12 2.53 -2.47 25.91
C LEU A 12 1.43 -2.19 24.88
N THR A 13 0.27 -1.71 25.35
CA THR A 13 -0.86 -1.39 24.47
C THR A 13 -0.57 -0.18 23.57
N LEU A 14 0.14 0.84 24.08
CA LEU A 14 0.64 1.95 23.28
C LEU A 14 1.62 1.48 22.20
N SER A 15 2.53 0.57 22.53
CA SER A 15 3.50 0.01 21.57
C SER A 15 2.82 -0.79 20.45
N ILE A 16 1.76 -1.54 20.77
CA ILE A 16 0.97 -2.29 19.79
C ILE A 16 0.19 -1.33 18.87
N TRP A 17 -0.36 -0.23 19.42
CA TRP A 17 -1.10 0.79 18.66
C TRP A 17 -0.19 1.64 17.77
N THR A 18 1.05 1.92 18.20
CA THR A 18 2.05 2.62 17.38
C THR A 18 2.60 1.73 16.27
N PHE A 19 2.81 0.43 16.52
CA PHE A 19 3.28 -0.52 15.51
C PHE A 19 2.28 -0.71 14.35
N ARG A 20 0.97 -0.74 14.63
CA ARG A 20 -0.06 -0.92 13.59
C ARG A 20 -0.14 0.23 12.58
N ARG A 21 0.44 1.40 12.89
CA ARG A 21 0.41 2.59 12.00
C ARG A 21 1.60 2.70 11.04
N LEU A 22 2.65 1.89 11.19
CA LEU A 22 3.90 2.06 10.43
C LEU A 22 4.01 1.25 9.13
N PHE A 23 3.07 0.33 8.86
CA PHE A 23 3.20 -0.62 7.75
C PHE A 23 2.40 -0.29 6.49
N ASP A 24 1.56 0.73 6.50
CA ASP A 24 0.63 0.93 5.39
C ASP A 24 1.14 1.96 4.39
N LYS A 25 1.54 1.40 3.23
CA LYS A 25 1.65 1.98 1.87
C LYS A 25 3.04 2.37 1.34
N PRO A 26 4.01 1.43 1.29
CA PRO A 26 5.27 1.64 0.56
C PRO A 26 5.11 1.60 -0.99
N TYR A 27 3.98 1.15 -1.54
CA TYR A 27 3.88 0.84 -2.96
C TYR A 27 3.91 2.07 -3.88
N CYS A 28 3.09 3.08 -3.59
CA CYS A 28 3.04 4.35 -4.32
C CYS A 28 3.80 5.48 -3.61
N HIS A 29 4.90 5.16 -2.92
CA HIS A 29 5.76 6.17 -2.32
C HIS A 29 6.43 7.03 -3.41
N GLY A 30 6.33 8.36 -3.29
CA GLY A 30 6.91 9.32 -4.24
C GLY A 30 6.06 9.62 -5.49
N TYR A 31 4.75 9.43 -5.41
CA TYR A 31 3.76 9.84 -6.42
C TYR A 31 2.88 10.99 -5.88
N PRO A 32 2.24 11.80 -6.75
CA PRO A 32 2.17 11.66 -8.20
C PRO A 32 3.44 12.13 -8.92
N LYS A 33 3.66 11.63 -10.14
CA LYS A 33 4.74 12.09 -11.02
C LYS A 33 4.15 12.75 -12.27
N GLN A 34 4.72 13.89 -12.67
CA GLN A 34 4.32 14.62 -13.87
C GLN A 34 4.68 13.85 -15.16
N PHE A 35 5.77 13.09 -15.12
CA PHE A 35 6.23 12.28 -16.25
C PHE A 35 6.30 10.81 -15.85
N CYS A 36 5.74 9.96 -16.70
CA CYS A 36 5.79 8.51 -16.58
C CYS A 36 6.61 7.92 -17.74
N THR A 37 7.45 6.93 -17.45
CA THR A 37 8.11 6.14 -18.50
C THR A 37 7.08 5.32 -19.26
N LEU A 38 7.29 5.05 -20.54
CA LEU A 38 6.40 4.21 -21.35
C LEU A 38 6.74 2.70 -21.24
N GLU A 39 7.42 2.31 -20.15
CA GLU A 39 7.72 0.91 -19.88
C GLU A 39 6.42 0.15 -19.62
N TYR A 40 6.20 -0.93 -20.36
CA TYR A 40 5.00 -1.73 -20.23
C TYR A 40 5.12 -2.69 -19.04
N SER A 41 4.46 -2.35 -17.94
CA SER A 41 4.37 -3.15 -16.72
C SER A 41 2.92 -3.10 -16.22
N PRO A 42 2.05 -4.01 -16.70
CA PRO A 42 0.63 -3.90 -16.43
C PRO A 42 0.30 -4.07 -14.94
N HIS A 43 -0.54 -3.19 -14.41
CA HIS A 43 -1.07 -3.25 -13.05
C HIS A 43 -2.59 -3.24 -13.06
N CYS A 44 -3.19 -4.11 -12.25
CA CYS A 44 -4.64 -4.15 -12.11
C CYS A 44 -5.13 -3.17 -11.04
N GLY A 45 -6.07 -2.33 -11.45
CA GLY A 45 -6.80 -1.44 -10.58
C GLY A 45 -8.11 -2.04 -10.10
N SER A 46 -8.54 -1.55 -8.94
CA SER A 46 -9.84 -1.84 -8.34
C SER A 46 -11.05 -1.49 -9.19
N ASP A 47 -10.83 -0.65 -10.20
CA ASP A 47 -11.78 -0.16 -11.17
C ASP A 47 -11.91 -1.10 -12.38
N SER A 48 -11.42 -2.35 -12.28
CA SER A 48 -11.36 -3.34 -13.36
C SER A 48 -10.57 -2.88 -14.59
N LYS A 49 -9.69 -1.88 -14.43
CA LYS A 49 -8.81 -1.40 -15.50
C LYS A 49 -7.39 -1.87 -15.29
N THR A 50 -6.74 -2.19 -16.41
CA THR A 50 -5.31 -2.47 -16.45
C THR A 50 -4.55 -1.19 -16.80
N TYR A 51 -3.68 -0.76 -15.90
CA TYR A 51 -2.79 0.38 -16.07
C TYR A 51 -1.50 -0.07 -16.73
N SER A 52 -1.05 0.64 -17.78
CA SER A 52 0.12 0.23 -18.57
C SER A 52 1.44 0.22 -17.79
N ASN A 53 1.54 1.00 -16.70
CA ASN A 53 2.72 1.05 -15.84
C ASN A 53 2.35 1.47 -14.41
N LYS A 54 3.30 1.30 -13.48
CA LYS A 54 3.17 1.71 -12.07
C LYS A 54 2.82 3.19 -11.91
N CYS A 55 3.35 4.03 -12.79
CA CYS A 55 3.20 5.48 -12.69
C CYS A 55 1.77 5.93 -12.97
N PHE A 56 1.14 5.43 -14.03
CA PHE A 56 -0.26 5.67 -14.34
C PHE A 56 -1.18 5.12 -13.24
N PHE A 57 -0.89 3.91 -12.73
CA PHE A 57 -1.63 3.34 -11.60
C PHE A 57 -1.53 4.23 -10.35
N CYS A 58 -0.33 4.58 -9.92
CA CYS A 58 -0.13 5.37 -8.71
C CYS A 58 -0.67 6.80 -8.84
N ASN A 59 -0.61 7.40 -10.04
CA ASN A 59 -1.24 8.69 -10.29
C ASN A 59 -2.77 8.60 -10.17
N ALA A 60 -3.40 7.56 -10.69
CA ALA A 60 -4.83 7.31 -10.54
C ALA A 60 -5.23 6.98 -9.09
N TYR A 61 -4.40 6.20 -8.38
CA TYR A 61 -4.59 5.83 -6.98
C TYR A 61 -4.54 7.06 -6.06
N ILE A 62 -3.52 7.92 -6.21
CA ILE A 62 -3.40 9.18 -5.44
C ILE A 62 -4.48 10.18 -5.84
N GLY A 63 -4.89 10.18 -7.12
CA GLY A 63 -6.03 10.95 -7.61
C GLY A 63 -7.40 10.47 -7.12
N GLY A 64 -7.46 9.41 -6.30
CA GLY A 64 -8.70 8.86 -5.74
C GLY A 64 -9.58 8.14 -6.76
N GLN A 65 -9.06 7.85 -7.95
CA GLN A 65 -9.79 7.15 -9.02
C GLN A 65 -9.77 5.63 -8.83
N VAL A 66 -8.85 5.12 -8.01
CA VAL A 66 -8.60 3.69 -7.80
C VAL A 66 -8.18 3.45 -6.36
N TYR A 67 -8.57 2.30 -5.80
CA TYR A 67 -8.13 1.85 -4.48
C TYR A 67 -7.06 0.75 -4.63
N GLN A 68 -6.43 0.34 -3.54
CA GLN A 68 -5.54 -0.81 -3.57
C GLN A 68 -6.30 -1.95 -2.91
N TRP A 69 -6.89 -2.83 -3.71
CA TRP A 69 -7.45 -4.09 -3.24
C TRP A 69 -6.92 -5.25 -4.09
N ALA A 70 -6.81 -6.40 -3.44
CA ALA A 70 -6.01 -7.55 -3.82
C ALA A 70 -6.27 -8.10 -5.24
N CYS A 71 -5.25 -8.10 -6.09
CA CYS A 71 -4.91 -9.34 -6.77
C CYS A 71 -4.33 -10.24 -5.69
N SER A 72 -5.11 -11.22 -5.25
CA SER A 72 -4.61 -12.27 -4.37
C SER A 72 -3.47 -12.98 -5.09
N HIS A 73 -2.23 -12.55 -4.90
CA HIS A 73 -1.11 -13.40 -4.49
C HIS A 73 0.12 -12.57 -4.11
N LEU A 74 0.72 -13.01 -3.01
CA LEU A 74 1.89 -12.52 -2.30
C LEU A 74 3.13 -12.34 -3.19
N GLY A 75 3.92 -11.33 -2.85
CA GLY A 75 5.38 -11.45 -2.86
C GLY A 75 6.07 -11.10 -4.17
N LYS A 76 7.03 -10.19 -4.05
CA LYS A 76 8.20 -9.98 -4.91
C LYS A 76 8.03 -10.39 -6.39
N GLY A 77 7.53 -9.44 -7.17
CA GLY A 77 7.85 -9.31 -8.58
C GLY A 77 7.63 -10.55 -9.43
N GLU A 78 6.42 -10.75 -9.93
CA GLU A 78 6.24 -11.17 -11.32
C GLU A 78 4.83 -10.84 -11.79
N VAL A 79 4.77 -10.08 -12.88
CA VAL A 79 3.56 -9.54 -13.48
C VAL A 79 2.93 -10.63 -14.33
N ARG A 80 2.06 -11.49 -13.78
CA ARG A 80 1.38 -12.51 -14.60
C ARG A 80 -0.09 -12.77 -14.37
N ASP A 81 -0.79 -12.02 -13.53
CA ASP A 81 -2.24 -12.19 -13.42
C ASP A 81 -2.96 -10.93 -13.88
N ALA A 82 -3.48 -11.05 -15.10
CA ALA A 82 -4.39 -10.13 -15.72
C ALA A 82 -5.63 -9.95 -14.83
N CYS A 83 -6.21 -8.77 -14.94
CA CYS A 83 -7.62 -8.55 -14.71
C CYS A 83 -8.38 -9.48 -15.69
#